data_AF-A0A965A316-F1
#
_entry.id   AF-A0A965A316-F1
#
_cell.length_a   1.000
_cell.length_b   1.000
_cell.length_c   1.000
_cell.angle_alpha   90.00
_cell.angle_beta   90.00
_cell.angle_gamma   90.00
#
_symmetry.space_group_name_H-M   'P 1'
#
loop_
_entity.id
_entity.type
_entity.pdbx_description
1 polymer ?
#
loop_
_entity_poly.entity_id
_entity_poly.type
_entity_poly.pdbx_seq_one_letter_code
_entity_poly.pdbx_strand_id
1 'polypeptide(L)'
;MNNKTAQPSRGSSWKQIDLTDLLKSNYKKPRPTIGKVNNSEVDGLLLGLFYPGKINTVFGDSGGGKSWMSLWVIVEQMMLGNDAILIDYEDDPFTHIGRMRQMGVSDEVIAKHFIYIQPNEKWDSASKATF
;
A
#
# COMPACT_ATOMS: atom_id res chain seq x y z
N MET A 1 -28.76 23.42 -10.12
CA MET A 1 -29.08 22.36 -11.12
C MET A 1 -28.12 21.21 -10.88
N ASN A 2 -28.65 20.05 -10.50
CA ASN A 2 -27.86 18.87 -10.12
C ASN A 2 -27.39 18.12 -11.37
N ASN A 3 -26.10 18.20 -11.72
CA ASN A 3 -25.49 17.31 -12.70
C ASN A 3 -25.26 15.93 -12.07
N LYS A 4 -26.29 15.08 -12.07
CA LYS A 4 -26.10 13.63 -11.90
C LYS A 4 -25.36 13.14 -13.15
N THR A 5 -24.08 12.83 -13.01
CA THR A 5 -23.33 12.06 -14.01
C THR A 5 -24.11 10.77 -14.28
N ALA A 6 -24.56 10.58 -15.53
CA ALA A 6 -25.31 9.40 -15.93
C ALA A 6 -24.46 8.15 -15.62
N GLN A 7 -25.05 7.18 -14.93
CA GLN A 7 -24.35 5.94 -14.63
C GLN A 7 -23.97 5.24 -15.96
N PRO A 8 -22.71 4.79 -16.12
CA PRO A 8 -22.30 4.08 -17.30
C PRO A 8 -23.16 2.82 -17.51
N SER A 9 -23.64 2.61 -18.74
CA SER A 9 -24.45 1.44 -19.09
C SER A 9 -23.66 0.14 -18.88
N ARG A 10 -24.32 -0.94 -18.44
CA ARG A 10 -23.70 -2.27 -18.33
C ARG A 10 -22.97 -2.63 -19.64
N GLY A 11 -21.70 -3.01 -19.53
CA GLY A 11 -20.85 -3.33 -20.69
C GLY A 11 -20.01 -2.17 -21.23
N SER A 12 -20.26 -0.91 -20.83
CA SER A 12 -19.48 0.22 -21.34
C SER A 12 -18.01 0.18 -20.91
N SER A 13 -17.70 -0.45 -19.77
CA SER A 13 -16.32 -0.67 -19.30
C SER A 13 -15.50 -1.65 -20.15
N TRP A 14 -16.17 -2.41 -21.03
CA TRP A 14 -15.53 -3.36 -21.94
C TRP A 14 -15.27 -2.77 -23.34
N LYS A 15 -15.75 -1.54 -23.59
CA LYS A 15 -15.42 -0.85 -24.83
C LYS A 15 -13.92 -0.59 -24.88
N GLN A 16 -13.32 -0.84 -26.04
CA GLN A 16 -11.93 -0.50 -26.29
C GLN A 16 -11.71 1.00 -26.03
N ILE A 17 -10.63 1.31 -25.31
CA ILE A 17 -10.17 2.68 -25.12
C ILE A 17 -9.22 3.00 -26.27
N ASP A 18 -9.46 4.11 -26.98
CA ASP A 18 -8.52 4.63 -27.96
C ASP A 18 -7.30 5.20 -27.24
N LEU A 19 -6.12 4.65 -27.51
CA LEU A 19 -4.86 5.04 -26.86
C LEU A 19 -4.04 6.01 -27.72
N THR A 20 -4.56 6.45 -28.88
CA THR A 20 -3.82 7.26 -29.86
C THR A 20 -3.24 8.53 -29.23
N ASP A 21 -3.98 9.22 -28.37
CA ASP A 21 -3.51 10.43 -27.69
C ASP A 21 -2.44 10.12 -26.64
N LEU A 22 -2.59 9.00 -25.92
CA LEU A 22 -1.59 8.56 -24.95
C LEU A 22 -0.26 8.23 -25.64
N LEU A 23 -0.31 7.56 -26.79
CA LEU A 23 0.88 7.20 -27.59
C LEU A 23 1.59 8.41 -28.17
N LYS A 24 0.88 9.51 -28.44
CA LYS A 24 1.44 10.78 -28.90
C LYS A 24 1.93 11.66 -27.75
N SER A 25 1.54 11.36 -26.51
CA SER A 25 1.91 12.14 -25.33
C SER A 25 3.36 11.84 -24.90
N ASN A 26 3.97 12.77 -24.16
CA ASN A 26 5.23 12.51 -23.45
C ASN A 26 4.96 11.71 -22.17
N TYR A 27 4.40 10.50 -22.32
CA TYR A 27 4.04 9.64 -21.22
C TYR A 27 5.26 9.34 -20.34
N LYS A 28 5.15 9.69 -19.05
CA LYS A 28 6.16 9.34 -18.06
C LYS A 28 5.75 8.06 -17.37
N LYS A 29 6.57 7.02 -17.52
CA LYS A 29 6.40 5.75 -16.80
C LYS A 29 6.38 6.03 -15.28
N PRO A 30 5.35 5.56 -14.55
CA PRO A 30 5.37 5.57 -13.09
C PRO A 30 6.65 4.93 -12.57
N ARG A 31 7.22 5.46 -11.49
CA ARG A 31 8.40 4.91 -10.84
C ARG A 31 8.03 4.40 -9.45
N PRO A 32 8.56 3.24 -9.03
CA PRO A 32 8.38 2.79 -7.66
C PRO A 32 9.34 3.57 -6.76
N THR A 33 8.82 4.06 -5.64
CA THR A 33 9.57 4.94 -4.71
C THR A 33 9.38 4.57 -3.25
N ILE A 34 8.52 3.60 -2.97
CA ILE A 34 8.24 3.04 -1.63
C ILE A 34 8.91 1.67 -1.55
N GLY A 35 9.43 1.27 -0.39
CA GLY A 35 10.17 0.02 -0.27
C GLY A 35 11.56 0.14 -0.86
N LYS A 36 12.37 1.14 -0.46
CA LYS A 36 13.66 1.40 -1.11
C LYS A 36 14.62 0.23 -0.96
N VAL A 37 15.27 -0.13 -2.07
CA VAL A 37 16.29 -1.18 -2.09
C VAL A 37 17.66 -0.53 -1.97
N ASN A 38 18.43 -0.90 -0.96
CA ASN A 38 19.80 -0.41 -0.81
C ASN A 38 20.67 -0.81 -2.01
N ASN A 39 21.63 0.04 -2.38
CA ASN A 39 22.54 -0.19 -3.50
C ASN A 39 21.83 -0.39 -4.87
N SER A 40 20.63 0.16 -5.03
CA SER A 40 19.84 0.05 -6.27
C SER A 40 19.80 1.33 -7.10
N GLU A 41 20.73 2.26 -6.87
CA GLU A 41 20.67 3.58 -7.52
C GLU A 41 20.78 3.47 -9.04
N VAL A 42 19.85 4.11 -9.73
CA VAL A 42 19.85 4.32 -11.17
C VAL A 42 19.56 5.79 -11.43
N ASP A 43 20.43 6.45 -12.20
CA ASP A 43 20.35 7.89 -12.49
C ASP A 43 20.25 8.77 -11.22
N GLY A 44 21.00 8.41 -10.16
CA GLY A 44 21.04 9.15 -8.90
C GLY A 44 19.81 8.99 -8.02
N LEU A 45 18.96 7.99 -8.29
CA LEU A 45 17.76 7.71 -7.50
C LEU A 45 17.73 6.24 -7.06
N LEU A 46 17.51 6.00 -5.77
CA LEU A 46 17.24 4.66 -5.24
C LEU A 46 15.92 4.12 -5.80
N LEU A 47 15.92 2.85 -6.23
CA LEU A 47 14.72 2.17 -6.68
C LEU A 47 13.87 1.71 -5.50
N GLY A 48 12.55 1.94 -5.59
CA GLY A 48 11.57 1.31 -4.70
C GLY A 48 11.05 -0.02 -5.26
N LEU A 49 10.36 -0.77 -4.41
CA LEU A 49 9.62 -1.97 -4.78
C LEU A 49 8.14 -1.69 -5.11
N PHE A 50 7.58 -0.64 -4.50
CA PHE A 50 6.14 -0.34 -4.55
C PHE A 50 5.87 0.99 -5.27
N TYR A 51 4.83 0.99 -6.10
CA TYR A 51 4.37 2.17 -6.83
C TYR A 51 3.37 2.96 -5.98
N PRO A 52 3.65 4.23 -5.65
CA PRO A 52 2.69 5.07 -4.95
C PRO A 52 1.42 5.28 -5.79
N GLY A 53 0.26 5.35 -5.14
CA GLY A 53 -1.03 5.54 -5.80
C GLY A 53 -1.51 4.36 -6.65
N LYS A 54 -0.91 3.17 -6.46
CA LYS A 54 -1.30 1.92 -7.12
C LYS A 54 -1.55 0.83 -6.08
N ILE A 55 -2.36 -0.15 -6.46
CA ILE A 55 -2.44 -1.42 -5.74
C ILE A 55 -1.20 -2.23 -6.11
N ASN A 56 -0.46 -2.64 -5.09
CA ASN A 56 0.71 -3.50 -5.24
C ASN A 56 0.41 -4.82 -4.51
N THR A 57 0.83 -5.94 -5.09
CA THR A 57 0.56 -7.28 -4.54
C THR A 57 1.87 -8.02 -4.29
N VAL A 58 2.06 -8.49 -3.07
CA VAL A 58 3.16 -9.41 -2.70
C VAL A 58 2.58 -10.81 -2.60
N PHE A 59 3.10 -11.75 -3.39
CA PHE A 59 2.61 -13.13 -3.45
C PHE A 59 3.76 -14.13 -3.41
N GLY A 60 3.47 -15.36 -2.98
CA GLY A 60 4.45 -16.43 -2.80
C GLY A 60 4.04 -17.40 -1.69
N ASP A 61 4.80 -18.48 -1.53
CA ASP A 61 4.50 -19.56 -0.59
C ASP A 61 4.50 -19.11 0.87
N SER A 62 3.84 -19.89 1.74
CA SER A 62 3.94 -19.71 3.19
C SER A 62 5.41 -19.76 3.62
N GLY A 63 5.81 -18.88 4.53
CA GLY A 63 7.22 -18.72 4.92
C GLY A 63 8.10 -17.95 3.91
N GLY A 64 7.60 -17.58 2.73
CA GLY A 64 8.34 -16.84 1.71
C GLY A 64 8.63 -15.35 2.03
N GLY A 65 8.56 -14.95 3.30
CA GLY A 65 8.94 -13.60 3.74
C GLY A 65 7.95 -12.47 3.41
N LYS A 66 6.74 -12.78 2.91
CA LYS A 66 5.74 -11.76 2.52
C LYS A 66 5.42 -10.77 3.64
N SER A 67 5.08 -11.27 4.84
CA SER A 67 4.76 -10.42 5.99
C SER A 67 5.96 -9.61 6.45
N TRP A 68 7.17 -10.18 6.38
CA TRP A 68 8.41 -9.45 6.68
C TRP A 68 8.66 -8.30 5.71
N MET A 69 8.48 -8.53 4.40
CA MET A 69 8.60 -7.48 3.38
C MET A 69 7.56 -6.37 3.61
N SER A 70 6.30 -6.73 3.85
CA SER A 70 5.25 -5.75 4.13
C SER A 70 5.54 -4.92 5.38
N LEU A 71 6.00 -5.57 6.46
CA LEU A 71 6.38 -4.89 7.70
C LEU A 71 7.61 -4.00 7.50
N TRP A 72 8.59 -4.42 6.71
CA TRP A 72 9.76 -3.59 6.39
C TRP A 72 9.32 -2.27 5.73
N VAL A 73 8.36 -2.34 4.79
CA VAL A 73 7.84 -1.16 4.09
C VAL A 73 7.04 -0.27 5.05
N ILE A 74 6.21 -0.86 5.89
CA ILE A 74 5.49 -0.14 6.96
C ILE A 74 6.50 0.61 7.85
N VAL A 75 7.53 -0.07 8.33
CA VAL A 75 8.61 0.49 9.14
C VAL A 75 9.32 1.63 8.42
N GLU A 76 9.71 1.45 7.15
CA GLU A 76 10.33 2.51 6.36
C GLU A 76 9.45 3.76 6.32
N GLN A 77 8.14 3.61 6.08
CA GLN A 77 7.23 4.75 6.01
C GLN A 77 7.03 5.43 7.37
N MET A 78 6.92 4.66 8.45
CA MET A 78 6.85 5.22 9.81
C MET A 78 8.11 6.01 10.19
N MET A 79 9.29 5.50 9.80
CA MET A 79 10.56 6.17 10.03
C MET A 79 10.71 7.47 9.20
N LEU A 80 9.98 7.59 8.10
CA LEU A 80 9.85 8.82 7.32
C LEU A 80 8.78 9.78 7.90
N GLY A 81 8.10 9.41 8.98
CA GLY A 81 7.07 10.19 9.65
C GLY A 81 5.67 10.05 9.02
N ASN A 82 5.47 9.06 8.15
CA ASN A 82 4.16 8.76 7.56
C ASN A 82 3.41 7.74 8.41
N ASP A 83 2.08 7.85 8.44
CA ASP A 83 1.25 6.83 9.07
C ASP A 83 1.12 5.59 8.17
N ALA A 84 1.08 4.41 8.79
CA ALA A 84 0.97 3.14 8.09
C ALA A 84 -0.13 2.29 8.72
N ILE A 85 -1.10 1.86 7.89
CA ILE A 85 -2.21 1.03 8.32
C ILE A 85 -1.95 -0.43 7.92
N LEU A 86 -2.02 -1.34 8.89
CA LEU A 86 -2.10 -2.79 8.65
C LEU A 86 -3.49 -3.30 9.03
N ILE A 87 -4.19 -3.85 8.04
CA ILE A 87 -5.43 -4.61 8.23
C ILE A 87 -5.06 -6.09 8.21
N ASP A 88 -5.20 -6.75 9.35
CA ASP A 88 -4.69 -8.11 9.57
C ASP A 88 -5.83 -9.11 9.79
N TYR A 89 -5.81 -10.18 9.01
CA TYR A 89 -6.76 -11.29 9.11
C TYR A 89 -6.07 -12.61 9.49
N GLU A 90 -4.73 -12.63 9.58
CA GLU A 90 -3.93 -13.87 9.55
C GLU A 90 -3.08 -14.06 10.80
N ASP A 91 -2.63 -12.98 11.45
CA ASP A 91 -1.66 -13.01 12.55
C ASP A 91 -2.14 -12.15 13.73
N ASP A 92 -1.29 -11.97 14.74
CA ASP A 92 -1.61 -11.23 15.97
C ASP A 92 -0.69 -10.00 16.19
N PRO A 93 -1.12 -8.99 16.98
CA PRO A 93 -0.35 -7.77 17.17
C PRO A 93 1.00 -7.98 17.87
N PHE A 94 1.15 -8.96 18.78
CA PHE A 94 2.44 -9.19 19.46
C PHE A 94 3.51 -9.63 18.46
N THR A 95 3.13 -10.46 17.49
CA THR A 95 4.01 -10.91 16.42
C THR A 95 4.53 -9.73 15.58
N HIS A 96 3.66 -8.80 15.18
CA HIS A 96 4.09 -7.63 14.40
C HIS A 96 4.95 -6.66 15.21
N ILE A 97 4.56 -6.36 16.45
CA ILE A 97 5.34 -5.47 17.33
C ILE A 97 6.73 -6.04 17.59
N GLY A 98 6.84 -7.35 17.85
CA GLY A 98 8.12 -8.03 18.01
C GLY A 98 9.03 -7.89 16.79
N ARG A 99 8.48 -8.09 15.58
CA ARG A 99 9.22 -7.93 14.32
C ARG A 99 9.63 -6.49 14.06
N MET A 100 8.76 -5.50 14.30
CA MET A 100 9.11 -4.09 14.14
C MET A 100 10.24 -3.65 15.08
N ARG A 101 10.22 -4.12 16.33
CA ARG A 101 11.32 -3.92 17.28
C ARG A 101 12.62 -4.57 16.81
N GLN A 102 12.56 -5.77 16.24
CA GLN A 102 13.72 -6.43 15.62
C GLN A 102 14.27 -5.65 14.41
N MET A 103 13.41 -4.88 13.71
CA MET A 103 13.82 -3.97 12.64
C MET A 103 14.38 -2.63 13.16
N GLY A 104 14.46 -2.44 14.47
CA GLY A 104 15.07 -1.25 15.09
C GLY A 104 14.13 -0.06 15.28
N VAL A 105 12.82 -0.25 15.15
CA VAL A 105 11.84 0.83 15.41
C VAL A 105 11.55 0.96 16.89
N SER A 106 11.50 2.20 17.39
CA SER A 106 11.16 2.50 18.77
C SER A 106 9.65 2.40 19.02
N ASP A 107 9.27 2.08 20.26
CA ASP A 107 7.87 2.02 20.66
C ASP A 107 7.15 3.37 20.48
N GLU A 108 7.88 4.49 20.59
CA GLU A 108 7.34 5.83 20.33
C GLU A 108 6.91 6.02 18.87
N VAL A 109 7.77 5.61 17.92
CA VAL A 109 7.45 5.68 16.48
C VAL A 109 6.28 4.76 16.16
N ILE A 110 6.27 3.54 16.71
CA ILE A 110 5.17 2.58 16.52
C ILE A 110 3.86 3.19 17.05
N ALA A 111 3.84 3.67 18.29
CA ALA A 111 2.63 4.22 18.91
C ALA A 111 2.10 5.45 18.17
N LYS A 112 2.97 6.23 17.53
CA LYS A 112 2.61 7.44 16.81
C LYS A 112 2.08 7.18 15.41
N HIS A 113 2.68 6.24 14.67
CA HIS A 113 2.47 6.10 13.23
C HIS A 113 1.85 4.76 12.80
N PHE A 114 1.87 3.74 13.65
CA PHE A 114 1.31 2.44 13.31
C PHE A 114 -0.17 2.35 13.67
N ILE A 115 -1.01 2.08 12.67
CA ILE A 115 -2.44 1.87 12.85
C ILE A 115 -2.72 0.39 12.54
N TYR A 116 -3.09 -0.37 13.57
CA TYR A 116 -3.40 -1.79 13.45
C TYR A 116 -4.90 -2.03 13.55
N ILE A 117 -5.45 -2.75 12.59
CA ILE A 117 -6.86 -3.13 12.55
C ILE A 117 -6.92 -4.65 12.33
N GLN A 118 -7.64 -5.37 13.19
CA GLN A 118 -7.80 -6.82 13.07
C GLN A 118 -9.28 -7.19 13.00
N PRO A 119 -9.91 -7.12 11.82
CA PRO A 119 -11.33 -7.40 11.69
C PRO A 119 -11.60 -8.89 11.92
N ASN A 120 -12.53 -9.19 12.83
CA ASN A 120 -13.06 -10.54 13.05
C ASN A 120 -14.52 -10.68 12.56
N GLU A 121 -15.05 -9.63 11.92
CA GLU A 121 -16.40 -9.53 11.42
C GLU A 121 -16.46 -8.85 10.05
N LYS A 122 -17.64 -8.84 9.43
CA LYS A 122 -17.84 -8.22 8.12
C LYS A 122 -17.90 -6.71 8.24
N TRP A 123 -17.33 -6.04 7.25
CA TRP A 123 -17.45 -4.59 7.10
C TRP A 123 -18.89 -4.18 6.77
N ASP A 124 -19.52 -3.40 7.66
CA ASP A 124 -20.89 -2.93 7.50
C ASP A 124 -21.08 -1.46 7.93
N SER A 125 -22.32 -1.07 8.24
CA SER A 125 -22.62 0.32 8.65
C SER A 125 -22.10 0.65 10.05
N ALA A 126 -22.02 -0.34 10.96
CA ALA A 126 -21.43 -0.15 12.28
C ALA A 126 -19.92 0.02 12.17
N SER A 127 -19.24 -0.78 11.34
CA SER A 127 -17.79 -0.64 11.08
C SER A 127 -17.43 0.74 10.50
N LYS A 128 -18.31 1.33 9.68
CA LYS A 128 -18.10 2.68 9.13
C LYS A 128 -18.21 3.79 10.16
N ALA A 129 -18.99 3.59 11.23
CA ALA A 129 -19.26 4.62 12.23
C ALA A 129 -18.11 4.80 13.24
N THR A 130 -17.15 3.88 13.26
CA THR A 130 -15.94 3.91 14.12
C THR A 130 -14.78 4.72 13.54
N PHE A 131 -14.87 5.19 12.29
CA PHE A 131 -13.88 6.04 11.62
C PHE A 131 -14.48 7.42 11.33
#